data_AF-A0A6I9XY66-F1
#
_entry.id   AF-A0A6I9XY66-F1
#
_cell.length_a   1.000
_cell.length_b   1.000
_cell.length_c   1.000
_cell.angle_alpha   90.00
_cell.angle_beta   90.00
_cell.angle_gamma   90.00
#
_symmetry.space_group_name_H-M   'P 1'
#
loop_
_entity.id
_entity.type
_entity.pdbx_description
1 polymer ?
#
loop_
_entity_poly.entity_id
_entity_poly.type
_entity_poly.pdbx_seq_one_letter_code
_entity_poly.pdbx_strand_id
1 'polypeptide(L)'
;MNDGPLCKCSAKARRTGIRHGIYPGEEPIKPCRPMSNNAGRLFHYRITVSPPTNFLTDRPTVIEYDDHEYIFEGFSMFSHAPLTNVSTLSFIFRLG
;
A
#
# COMPACT_ATOMS: atom_id res chain seq x y z
N MET A 1 10.10 7.77 15.23
CA MET A 1 9.18 7.47 16.36
C MET A 1 9.53 8.46 17.44
N ASN A 2 8.55 8.95 18.20
CA ASN A 2 8.68 10.26 18.85
C ASN A 2 9.92 10.42 19.75
N ASP A 3 10.51 9.33 20.27
CA ASP A 3 11.78 9.36 21.01
C ASP A 3 12.81 8.33 20.48
N GLY A 4 13.84 8.81 19.78
CA GLY A 4 15.04 8.02 19.42
C GLY A 4 14.90 7.05 18.23
N PRO A 5 15.90 6.16 18.02
CA PRO A 5 15.90 5.24 16.89
C PRO A 5 14.77 4.21 17.00
N LEU A 6 14.09 3.95 15.88
CA LEU A 6 12.94 3.04 15.79
C LEU A 6 13.28 1.59 16.20
N CYS A 7 14.54 1.20 16.07
CA CYS A 7 15.02 -0.13 16.43
C CYS A 7 16.35 -0.02 17.18
N LYS A 8 16.44 -0.73 18.32
CA LYS A 8 17.66 -0.85 19.15
C LYS A 8 18.34 -2.22 19.01
N CYS A 9 17.90 -3.05 18.05
CA CYS A 9 18.50 -4.36 17.81
C CYS A 9 19.95 -4.24 17.33
N SER A 10 20.74 -5.29 17.59
CA SER A 10 22.11 -5.38 17.11
C SER A 10 22.18 -5.37 15.57
N ALA A 11 23.35 -5.06 15.02
CA ALA A 11 23.56 -5.06 13.57
C ALA A 11 23.22 -6.42 12.92
N LYS A 12 23.51 -7.53 13.61
CA LYS A 12 23.16 -8.88 13.16
C LYS A 12 21.65 -9.11 13.18
N ALA A 13 20.97 -8.69 14.25
CA ALA A 13 19.52 -8.86 14.40
C ALA A 13 18.71 -7.99 13.43
N ARG A 14 19.26 -6.86 12.95
CA ARG A 14 18.63 -6.04 11.89
C ARG A 14 18.61 -6.68 10.51
N ARG A 15 19.44 -7.70 10.28
CA ARG A 15 19.50 -8.44 9.00
C ARG A 15 18.50 -9.59 8.94
N THR A 16 17.71 -9.79 9.98
CA THR A 16 16.68 -10.83 10.02
C THR A 16 15.41 -10.30 10.67
N GLY A 17 14.27 -10.91 10.33
CA GLY A 17 13.01 -10.67 11.00
C GLY A 17 12.07 -9.71 10.28
N ILE A 18 10.78 -10.04 10.36
CA ILE A 18 9.68 -9.34 9.67
C ILE A 18 9.52 -7.89 10.12
N ARG A 19 9.93 -7.54 11.35
CA ARG A 19 9.90 -6.15 11.85
C ARG A 19 10.95 -5.25 11.18
N HIS A 20 11.91 -5.84 10.47
CA HIS A 20 12.91 -5.15 9.67
C HIS A 20 12.60 -5.21 8.16
N GLY A 21 11.39 -5.64 7.78
CA GLY A 21 10.99 -5.76 6.36
C GLY A 21 11.63 -6.95 5.64
N ILE A 22 12.05 -7.97 6.38
CA ILE A 22 12.70 -9.17 5.82
C ILE A 22 11.72 -10.34 5.95
N TYR A 23 11.07 -10.68 4.82
CA TYR A 23 10.09 -11.75 4.73
C TYR A 23 10.74 -13.00 4.11
N PRO A 24 10.78 -14.13 4.81
CA PRO A 24 11.36 -15.37 4.28
C PRO A 24 10.67 -15.80 2.98
N GLY A 25 11.47 -16.17 1.97
CA GLY A 25 10.97 -16.65 0.68
C GLY A 25 10.76 -15.57 -0.37
N GLU A 26 10.85 -14.27 -0.02
CA GLU A 26 10.86 -13.21 -1.01
C GLU A 26 12.20 -13.17 -1.76
N GLU A 27 12.11 -12.97 -3.07
CA GLU A 27 13.26 -12.79 -3.96
C GLU A 27 13.21 -11.41 -4.65
N PRO A 28 14.35 -10.90 -5.16
CA PRO A 28 14.36 -9.66 -5.92
C PRO A 28 13.39 -9.67 -7.10
N ILE A 29 12.48 -8.70 -7.13
CA ILE A 29 11.51 -8.56 -8.22
C ILE A 29 12.22 -7.99 -9.45
N LYS A 30 12.08 -8.64 -10.62
CA LYS A 30 12.63 -8.12 -11.88
C LYS A 30 12.04 -6.73 -12.18
N PRO A 31 12.83 -5.72 -12.58
CA PRO A 31 12.28 -4.40 -12.89
C PRO A 31 11.23 -4.45 -14.01
N CYS A 32 10.22 -3.59 -13.93
CA CYS A 32 9.28 -3.32 -15.01
C CYS A 32 9.90 -2.39 -16.06
N ARG A 33 9.29 -2.31 -17.25
CA ARG A 33 9.69 -1.32 -18.26
C ARG A 33 9.26 0.07 -17.76
N PRO A 34 10.19 1.01 -17.53
CA PRO A 34 9.87 2.28 -16.85
C PRO A 34 8.88 3.17 -17.62
N MET A 35 8.92 3.10 -18.96
CA MET A 35 8.12 3.96 -19.85
C MET A 35 6.91 3.22 -20.44
N SER A 36 6.41 2.17 -19.77
CA SER A 36 5.26 1.38 -20.21
C SER A 36 4.38 1.00 -19.01
N ASN A 37 3.12 0.67 -19.25
CA ASN A 37 2.18 0.31 -18.20
C ASN A 37 2.36 -1.13 -17.64
N ASN A 38 3.07 -2.01 -18.36
CA ASN A 38 3.31 -3.40 -17.96
C ASN A 38 2.03 -4.23 -17.66
N ALA A 39 0.91 -3.95 -18.35
CA ALA A 39 -0.40 -4.56 -18.07
C ALA A 39 -0.43 -6.10 -18.09
N GLY A 40 0.41 -6.75 -18.91
CA GLY A 40 0.52 -8.22 -18.94
C GLY A 40 1.30 -8.84 -17.77
N ARG A 41 1.83 -8.02 -16.87
CA ARG A 41 2.69 -8.45 -15.75
C ARG A 41 2.18 -8.00 -14.38
N LEU A 42 1.26 -7.05 -14.36
CA LEU A 42 0.74 -6.44 -13.14
C LEU A 42 -0.72 -6.82 -12.93
N PHE A 43 -1.02 -7.27 -11.73
CA PHE A 43 -2.38 -7.57 -11.28
C PHE A 43 -2.95 -6.34 -10.57
N HIS A 44 -4.05 -5.81 -11.08
CA HIS A 44 -4.69 -4.60 -10.58
C HIS A 44 -5.75 -4.93 -9.52
N TYR A 45 -5.70 -4.22 -8.39
CA TYR A 45 -6.65 -4.35 -7.29
C TYR A 45 -7.10 -2.95 -6.84
N ARG A 46 -8.38 -2.79 -6.52
CA ARG A 46 -8.90 -1.58 -5.87
C ARG A 46 -8.88 -1.77 -4.35
N ILE A 47 -8.26 -0.84 -3.64
CA ILE A 47 -8.26 -0.85 -2.17
C ILE A 47 -9.48 -0.05 -1.69
N THR A 48 -10.32 -0.70 -0.89
CA THR A 48 -11.46 -0.06 -0.23
C THR A 48 -11.37 -0.25 1.28
N VAL A 49 -11.90 0.72 2.03
CA VAL A 49 -11.93 0.69 3.51
C VAL A 49 -13.38 0.63 3.95
N SER A 50 -13.68 -0.32 4.85
CA SER A 50 -15.01 -0.46 5.45
C SER A 50 -14.89 -0.59 6.97
N PRO A 51 -15.66 0.18 7.76
CA PRO A 51 -16.59 1.22 7.32
C PRO A 51 -15.89 2.51 6.83
N PRO A 52 -16.50 3.32 5.96
CA PRO A 52 -15.88 4.53 5.37
C PRO A 52 -15.93 5.76 6.30
N THR A 53 -16.05 5.55 7.62
CA THR A 53 -16.37 6.60 8.60
C THR A 53 -15.41 7.79 8.57
N ASN A 54 -14.11 7.55 8.40
CA ASN A 54 -13.09 8.60 8.31
C ASN A 54 -12.68 8.93 6.86
N PHE A 55 -13.37 8.36 5.87
CA PHE A 55 -13.02 8.46 4.46
C PHE A 55 -13.89 9.48 3.72
N LEU A 56 -15.16 9.60 4.12
CA LEU A 56 -16.06 10.61 3.60
C LEU A 56 -15.76 11.96 4.28
N THR A 57 -15.32 12.94 3.50
CA THR A 57 -15.05 14.30 3.96
C THR A 57 -15.90 15.29 3.19
N ASP A 58 -16.32 16.37 3.85
CA ASP A 58 -17.08 17.46 3.23
C ASP A 58 -16.25 18.23 2.18
N ARG A 59 -14.93 18.03 2.15
CA ARG A 59 -13.99 18.69 1.23
C ARG A 59 -13.05 17.66 0.60
N PRO A 60 -13.52 16.87 -0.38
CA PRO A 60 -12.67 15.89 -1.03
C PRO A 60 -11.63 16.57 -1.94
N THR A 61 -10.61 15.83 -2.34
CA THR A 61 -9.71 16.28 -3.41
C THR A 61 -10.43 16.12 -4.74
N VAL A 62 -10.54 17.23 -5.48
CA VAL A 62 -11.21 17.30 -6.79
C VAL A 62 -10.24 17.83 -7.82
N ILE A 63 -10.30 17.27 -9.02
CA ILE A 63 -9.63 17.81 -10.22
C ILE A 63 -10.68 18.01 -11.32
N GLU A 64 -10.53 19.06 -12.10
CA GLU A 64 -11.41 19.35 -13.25
C GLU A 64 -10.70 18.97 -14.54
N TYR A 65 -11.42 18.30 -15.44
CA TYR A 65 -10.94 17.98 -16.78
C TYR A 65 -12.12 17.79 -17.73
N ASP A 66 -12.05 18.40 -18.92
CA ASP A 66 -13.08 18.28 -19.97
C ASP A 66 -14.50 18.62 -19.49
N ASP A 67 -14.65 19.73 -18.76
CA ASP A 67 -15.91 20.18 -18.12
C ASP A 67 -16.53 19.17 -17.12
N HIS A 68 -15.75 18.20 -16.64
CA HIS A 68 -16.14 17.24 -15.61
C HIS A 68 -15.28 17.38 -14.35
N GLU A 69 -15.92 17.21 -13.19
CA GLU A 69 -15.25 17.09 -11.90
C GLU A 69 -14.93 15.63 -11.57
N TYR A 70 -13.69 15.35 -11.18
CA TYR A 70 -13.22 14.03 -10.75
C TYR A 70 -12.81 14.08 -9.28
N ILE A 71 -13.47 13.26 -8.48
CA ILE A 71 -13.29 13.19 -7.03
C ILE A 71 -12.34 12.03 -6.69
N PHE A 72 -11.42 12.26 -5.75
CA PHE A 72 -10.55 11.21 -5.23
C PHE A 72 -11.34 10.05 -4.58
N GLU A 73 -11.18 8.84 -5.12
CA GLU A 73 -11.84 7.61 -4.65
C GLU A 73 -10.81 6.55 -4.21
N GLY A 74 -9.87 6.94 -3.37
CA GLY A 74 -8.91 6.00 -2.78
C GLY A 74 -7.81 5.57 -3.76
N PHE A 75 -7.36 4.32 -3.64
CA PHE A 75 -6.14 3.88 -4.32
C PHE A 75 -6.34 2.58 -5.10
N SER A 76 -5.68 2.54 -6.25
CA SER A 76 -5.39 1.32 -6.99
C SER A 76 -4.02 0.79 -6.61
N MET A 77 -3.91 -0.53 -6.44
CA MET A 77 -2.66 -1.24 -6.18
C MET A 77 -2.36 -2.19 -7.34
N PHE A 78 -1.08 -2.28 -7.70
CA PHE A 78 -0.59 -3.21 -8.71
C PHE A 78 0.42 -4.17 -8.08
N SER A 79 0.19 -5.48 -8.21
CA SER A 79 1.09 -6.53 -7.72
C SER A 79 1.78 -7.26 -8.87
N HIS A 80 3.00 -7.73 -8.66
CA HIS A 80 3.75 -8.55 -9.63
C HIS A 80 3.34 -10.04 -9.59
N ALA A 81 2.51 -10.44 -8.64
CA ALA A 81 1.97 -11.78 -8.49
C ALA A 81 0.48 -11.71 -8.08
N PRO A 82 -0.35 -12.67 -8.50
CA PRO A 82 -1.76 -12.69 -8.14
C PRO A 82 -1.90 -12.96 -6.64
N LEU A 83 -2.81 -12.23 -5.98
CA LEU A 83 -3.19 -12.49 -4.60
C LEU A 83 -4.17 -13.68 -4.56
N THR A 84 -3.65 -14.88 -4.30
CA THR A 84 -4.47 -16.10 -4.13
C THR A 84 -4.69 -16.39 -2.65
N ASN A 85 -5.94 -16.62 -2.25
CA ASN A 85 -6.32 -17.03 -0.88
C ASN A 85 -5.86 -16.07 0.24
N VAL A 86 -5.93 -14.76 0.00
CA VAL A 86 -5.67 -13.74 1.02
C VAL A 86 -6.98 -13.39 1.72
N SER A 87 -6.97 -13.35 3.06
CA SER A 87 -8.13 -12.97 3.87
C SER A 87 -8.28 -11.44 3.95
N THR A 88 -9.48 -10.99 4.31
CA THR A 88 -9.73 -9.58 4.63
C THR A 88 -8.84 -9.13 5.78
N LEU A 89 -8.24 -7.96 5.64
CA LEU A 89 -7.43 -7.33 6.68
C LEU A 89 -8.29 -6.37 7.51
N SER A 90 -8.21 -6.48 8.84
CA SER A 90 -8.92 -5.61 9.78
C SER A 90 -7.92 -4.88 10.67
N PHE A 91 -8.03 -3.56 10.74
CA PHE A 91 -7.21 -2.71 11.60
C PHE A 91 -8.10 -1.85 12.51
N ILE A 92 -7.62 -1.60 13.72
CA ILE A 92 -8.26 -0.65 14.64
C ILE A 92 -7.40 0.60 14.67
N PHE A 93 -7.92 1.68 14.09
CA PHE A 93 -7.31 2.99 14.22
C PHE A 93 -7.81 3.64 15.51
N ARG A 94 -6.89 3.88 16.45
CA ARG A 94 -7.14 4.77 17.59
C ARG A 94 -6.58 6.13 17.21
N LEU A 95 -7.46 7.10 17.00
CA LEU A 95 -7.09 8.51 16.98
C LEU A 95 -6.70 8.86 18.41
N GLY A 96 -5.41 9.11 18.63
CA GLY A 96 -4.85 9.57 19.91
C GLY A 96 -4.89 11.09 20.03
#